data_AF-A0A388JXA8-F1
#
_entry.id   AF-A0A388JXA8-F1
#
_cell.length_a   1.000
_cell.length_b   1.000
_cell.length_c   1.000
_cell.angle_alpha   90.00
_cell.angle_beta   90.00
_cell.angle_gamma   90.00
#
_symmetry.space_group_name_H-M   'P 1'
#
loop_
_entity.id
_entity.type
_entity.pdbx_description
1 polymer ?
#
loop_
_entity_poly.entity_id
_entity_poly.type
_entity_poly.pdbx_seq_one_letter_code
_entity_poly.pdbx_strand_id
1 'polypeptide(L)'
;MRGVEHSIQLVPDYRVHHQAPYRLSIPEATELKRQLEELLRLGFIKPSNSPWGAPVLFARKADGTLRLCIEYRGLNRYTVKNNYPMPRADELFDRLAGNRFFTKIDLRSDYHQIRVAAEDQPTTAFRSRFGHYEFTVRPFGLTNAPATFQTAMNDIFRDILEEYVLVYLDDILVYSCTLEDHIRHLRDVLQRLRKHGFYAKLSKCRFAQRKVDFLGHHLSDQGLHMDDAKITAIAEWPVPTSAMQLRNFLDLTSYYSNFIQGYARYSYVLTSTLLRKNPPWFWTPLCEDAFRALKKAVTCAPILRLPDFDRPFIITTDASDFAVGAVLSQVFPSPPNSPYPHVPPFPPPPADTASRLTPILPPLPSTDSPLITYSTTIAEDGTVEARVGDCPITFYSCQLLPAEINYTADEREVLAVVYVTRHWRHYLHGAPFTVRTDNSIVQAFLTKLKLSPRQARWWRDLSEFSFTTQPIKGETNRVADALSRPPDHNQEPIHLAAISITSVDQSVIDAYRTQYRHCPDYRVIHSTLQSGKTVPSYSLGENGLVY
;
A
#
# COMPACT_ATOMS: atom_id res chain seq x y z
N MET A 1 -17.82 -36.40 -13.90
CA MET A 1 -16.99 -35.69 -14.89
C MET A 1 -16.77 -34.28 -14.37
N ARG A 2 -15.52 -33.78 -14.35
CA ARG A 2 -15.26 -32.36 -14.03
C ARG A 2 -15.80 -31.56 -15.22
N GLY A 3 -16.82 -30.72 -15.00
CA GLY A 3 -17.52 -30.00 -16.07
C GLY A 3 -16.72 -28.85 -16.68
N VAL A 4 -15.53 -28.53 -16.16
CA VAL A 4 -14.70 -27.43 -16.63
C VAL A 4 -13.34 -27.97 -17.09
N GLU A 5 -13.03 -27.73 -18.36
CA GLU A 5 -11.73 -27.98 -18.97
C GLU A 5 -11.06 -26.65 -19.30
N HIS A 6 -9.73 -26.64 -19.32
CA HIS A 6 -8.95 -25.47 -19.72
C HIS A 6 -8.72 -25.52 -21.23
N SER A 7 -9.37 -24.59 -21.94
CA SER A 7 -9.19 -24.39 -23.38
C SER A 7 -8.18 -23.27 -23.66
N ILE A 8 -7.39 -23.42 -24.73
CA ILE A 8 -6.35 -22.49 -25.15
C ILE A 8 -6.73 -21.95 -26.54
N GLN A 9 -7.58 -20.94 -26.55
CA GLN A 9 -7.94 -20.25 -27.79
C GLN A 9 -6.81 -19.36 -28.27
N LEU A 10 -6.35 -19.57 -29.50
CA LEU A 10 -5.29 -18.79 -30.14
C LEU A 10 -5.87 -17.74 -31.08
N VAL A 11 -5.19 -16.59 -31.22
CA VAL A 11 -5.54 -15.58 -32.23
C VAL A 11 -5.34 -16.12 -33.65
N PRO A 12 -6.09 -15.65 -34.66
CA PRO A 12 -6.04 -16.22 -36.02
C PRO A 12 -4.64 -16.29 -36.65
N ASP A 13 -3.78 -15.28 -36.42
CA ASP A 13 -2.43 -15.19 -37.02
C ASP A 13 -1.33 -15.80 -36.12
N TYR A 14 -1.68 -16.77 -35.27
CA TYR A 14 -0.71 -17.38 -34.38
C TYR A 14 0.39 -18.12 -35.16
N ARG A 15 1.60 -18.08 -34.61
CA ARG A 15 2.72 -18.90 -35.11
C ARG A 15 3.08 -19.93 -34.06
N VAL A 16 3.20 -21.18 -34.48
CA VAL A 16 3.65 -22.27 -33.61
C VAL A 16 5.04 -21.91 -33.08
N HIS A 17 5.15 -21.82 -31.76
CA HIS A 17 6.40 -21.47 -31.10
C HIS A 17 7.08 -22.74 -30.61
N HIS A 18 8.31 -22.94 -31.07
CA HIS A 18 9.21 -23.96 -30.53
C HIS A 18 10.55 -23.30 -30.21
N GLN A 19 11.13 -23.69 -29.08
CA GLN A 19 12.40 -23.15 -28.61
C GLN A 19 13.28 -24.30 -28.12
N ALA A 20 14.59 -24.15 -28.31
CA ALA A 20 15.56 -25.15 -27.86
C ALA A 20 15.56 -25.24 -26.32
N PRO A 21 15.72 -26.44 -25.73
CA PRO A 21 15.88 -26.58 -24.29
C PRO A 21 17.08 -25.78 -23.77
N TYR A 22 16.91 -25.17 -22.60
CA TYR A 22 18.03 -24.51 -21.92
C TYR A 22 19.05 -25.53 -21.43
N ARG A 23 20.32 -25.09 -21.35
CA ARG A 23 21.38 -25.89 -20.75
C ARG A 23 21.18 -25.91 -19.23
N LEU A 24 20.97 -27.09 -18.68
CA LEU A 24 20.83 -27.31 -17.24
C LEU A 24 22.16 -27.78 -16.63
N SER A 25 22.39 -27.40 -15.38
CA SER A 25 23.44 -28.00 -14.55
C SER A 25 23.15 -29.48 -14.28
N ILE A 26 24.16 -30.24 -13.85
CA ILE A 26 24.00 -31.67 -13.54
C ILE A 26 22.92 -31.89 -12.44
N PRO A 27 22.92 -31.15 -11.32
CA PRO A 27 21.87 -31.29 -10.30
C PRO A 27 20.46 -30.98 -10.84
N GLU A 28 20.32 -29.93 -11.65
CA GLU A 28 19.03 -29.57 -12.27
C GLU A 28 18.56 -30.65 -13.25
N ALA A 29 19.46 -31.25 -14.03
CA ALA A 29 19.11 -32.34 -14.93
C ALA A 29 18.65 -33.60 -14.17
N THR A 30 19.31 -33.95 -13.05
CA THR A 30 18.89 -35.06 -12.20
C THR A 30 17.51 -34.80 -11.59
N GLU A 31 17.28 -33.60 -11.07
CA GLU A 31 15.99 -33.23 -10.49
C GLU A 31 14.88 -33.15 -11.56
N LEU A 32 15.20 -32.67 -12.77
CA LEU A 32 14.26 -32.68 -13.89
C LEU A 32 13.82 -34.09 -14.24
N LYS A 33 14.76 -35.03 -14.35
CA LYS A 33 14.43 -36.43 -14.64
C LYS A 33 13.48 -37.01 -13.58
N ARG A 34 13.79 -36.78 -12.30
CA ARG A 34 12.94 -37.21 -11.17
C ARG A 34 11.52 -36.63 -11.24
N GLN A 35 11.38 -35.33 -11.55
CA GLN A 35 10.06 -34.69 -11.66
C GLN A 35 9.29 -35.16 -12.90
N LEU A 36 9.97 -35.40 -14.04
CA LEU A 36 9.33 -35.93 -15.25
C LEU A 36 8.79 -37.34 -15.04
N GLU A 37 9.56 -38.22 -14.40
CA GLU A 37 9.12 -39.59 -14.06
C GLU A 37 7.87 -39.56 -13.18
N GLU A 38 7.83 -38.66 -12.19
CA GLU A 38 6.66 -38.50 -11.33
C GLU A 38 5.43 -37.97 -12.11
N LEU A 39 5.60 -36.96 -12.95
CA LEU A 39 4.51 -36.40 -13.76
C LEU A 39 3.95 -37.41 -14.76
N LEU A 40 4.81 -38.25 -15.35
CA LEU A 40 4.41 -39.36 -16.22
C LEU A 40 3.65 -40.43 -15.43
N ARG A 41 4.17 -40.82 -14.25
CA ARG A 41 3.53 -41.82 -13.37
C ARG A 41 2.13 -41.37 -12.93
N LEU A 42 1.96 -40.09 -12.63
CA LEU A 42 0.67 -39.50 -12.27
C LEU A 42 -0.26 -39.26 -13.48
N GLY A 43 0.23 -39.44 -14.71
CA GLY A 43 -0.51 -39.19 -15.94
C GLY A 43 -0.78 -37.72 -16.22
N PHE A 44 -0.05 -36.79 -15.58
CA PHE A 44 -0.19 -35.34 -15.78
C PHE A 44 0.47 -34.86 -17.07
N ILE A 45 1.46 -35.61 -17.56
CA ILE A 45 2.07 -35.42 -18.86
C ILE A 45 2.09 -36.73 -19.64
N LYS A 46 2.21 -36.64 -20.96
CA LYS A 46 2.41 -37.77 -21.86
C LYS A 46 3.44 -37.40 -22.95
N PRO A 47 4.10 -38.37 -23.60
CA PRO A 47 4.97 -38.09 -24.75
C PRO A 47 4.21 -37.35 -25.85
N SER A 48 4.88 -36.38 -26.49
CA SER A 48 4.27 -35.54 -27.52
C SER A 48 5.07 -35.54 -28.82
N ASN A 49 4.36 -35.52 -29.94
CA ASN A 49 4.89 -35.24 -31.28
C ASN A 49 4.42 -33.87 -31.79
N SER A 50 3.96 -33.00 -30.89
CA SER A 50 3.44 -31.68 -31.24
C SER A 50 4.51 -30.82 -31.94
N PRO A 51 4.12 -29.94 -32.87
CA PRO A 51 5.04 -28.95 -33.42
C PRO A 51 5.37 -27.83 -32.41
N TRP A 52 4.60 -27.70 -31.32
CA TRP A 52 4.90 -26.80 -30.21
C TRP A 52 6.06 -27.31 -29.36
N GLY A 53 6.76 -26.42 -28.67
CA GLY A 53 7.80 -26.84 -27.75
C GLY A 53 8.37 -25.72 -26.91
N ALA A 54 7.81 -25.51 -25.72
CA ALA A 54 8.35 -24.58 -24.73
C ALA A 54 9.55 -25.20 -23.97
N PRO A 55 10.56 -24.43 -23.59
CA PRO A 55 11.69 -24.93 -22.82
C PRO A 55 11.34 -25.02 -21.33
N VAL A 56 12.10 -25.84 -20.63
CA VAL A 56 12.03 -26.03 -19.18
C VAL A 56 12.94 -25.04 -18.46
N LEU A 57 12.45 -24.48 -17.36
CA LEU A 57 13.16 -23.64 -16.41
C LEU A 57 12.92 -24.13 -14.98
N PHE A 58 13.84 -23.81 -14.06
CA PHE A 58 13.64 -24.04 -12.63
C PHE A 58 13.52 -22.73 -11.87
N ALA A 59 12.53 -22.66 -10.99
CA ALA A 59 12.45 -21.66 -9.94
C ALA A 59 12.87 -22.28 -8.61
N ARG A 60 13.71 -21.58 -7.84
CA ARG A 60 14.04 -22.00 -6.47
C ARG A 60 12.92 -21.60 -5.53
N LYS A 61 12.44 -22.53 -4.71
CA LYS A 61 11.56 -22.25 -3.59
C LYS A 61 12.36 -21.77 -2.38
N ALA A 62 11.67 -21.16 -1.42
CA ALA A 62 12.26 -20.71 -0.15
C ALA A 62 12.90 -21.86 0.66
N ASP A 63 12.38 -23.09 0.52
CA ASP A 63 12.92 -24.31 1.14
C ASP A 63 14.13 -24.89 0.39
N GLY A 64 14.64 -24.21 -0.64
CA GLY A 64 15.75 -24.66 -1.48
C GLY A 64 15.36 -25.68 -2.56
N THR A 65 14.13 -26.19 -2.58
CA THR A 65 13.68 -27.14 -3.60
C THR A 65 13.48 -26.47 -4.96
N LEU A 66 13.72 -27.21 -6.03
CA LEU A 66 13.51 -26.72 -7.40
C LEU A 66 12.06 -26.99 -7.85
N ARG A 67 11.39 -25.97 -8.35
CA ARG A 67 10.07 -26.07 -8.99
C ARG A 67 10.23 -26.04 -10.51
N LEU A 68 9.80 -27.12 -11.17
CA LEU A 68 9.70 -27.19 -12.61
C LEU A 68 8.73 -26.12 -13.13
N CYS A 69 9.22 -25.27 -14.03
CA CYS A 69 8.47 -24.24 -14.71
C CYS A 69 8.62 -24.41 -16.23
N ILE A 70 7.54 -24.27 -16.97
CA ILE A 70 7.58 -24.27 -18.43
C ILE A 70 7.45 -22.84 -18.93
N GLU A 71 8.30 -22.45 -19.87
CA GLU A 71 8.33 -21.08 -20.38
C GLU A 71 7.25 -20.84 -21.45
N TYR A 72 5.99 -20.70 -21.02
CA TYR A 72 4.87 -20.45 -21.92
C TYR A 72 4.75 -19.01 -22.43
N ARG A 73 5.76 -18.14 -22.26
CA ARG A 73 5.71 -16.75 -22.74
C ARG A 73 5.40 -16.63 -24.23
N GLY A 74 5.97 -17.52 -25.05
CA GLY A 74 5.71 -17.59 -26.49
C GLY A 74 4.26 -17.98 -26.81
N LEU A 75 3.71 -18.98 -26.11
CA LEU A 75 2.31 -19.43 -26.25
C LEU A 75 1.32 -18.36 -25.76
N ASN A 76 1.57 -17.82 -24.56
CA ASN A 76 0.75 -16.82 -23.89
C ASN A 76 0.56 -15.55 -24.72
N ARG A 77 1.54 -15.18 -25.55
CA ARG A 77 1.44 -14.03 -26.46
C ARG A 77 0.30 -14.18 -27.47
N TYR A 78 0.04 -15.40 -27.94
CA TYR A 78 -0.97 -15.69 -28.94
C TYR A 78 -2.28 -16.21 -28.34
N THR A 79 -2.33 -16.45 -27.03
CA THR A 79 -3.55 -16.88 -26.36
C THR A 79 -4.51 -15.69 -26.22
N VAL A 80 -5.76 -15.88 -26.65
CA VAL A 80 -6.84 -14.90 -26.45
C VAL A 80 -7.06 -14.73 -24.94
N LYS A 81 -6.96 -13.51 -24.44
CA LYS A 81 -7.06 -13.23 -23.00
C LYS A 81 -8.52 -13.34 -22.55
N ASN A 82 -8.75 -14.16 -21.54
CA ASN A 82 -10.02 -14.27 -20.85
C ASN A 82 -10.06 -13.23 -19.72
N ASN A 83 -10.91 -12.22 -19.86
CA ASN A 83 -11.13 -11.19 -18.85
C ASN A 83 -12.25 -11.59 -17.89
N TYR A 84 -12.22 -12.84 -17.39
CA TYR A 84 -13.18 -13.30 -16.40
C TYR A 84 -13.11 -12.37 -15.17
N PRO A 85 -14.26 -11.88 -14.66
CA PRO A 85 -14.27 -10.93 -13.55
C PRO A 85 -13.73 -11.61 -12.29
N MET A 86 -12.63 -11.07 -11.77
CA MET A 86 -12.13 -11.44 -10.45
C MET A 86 -12.73 -10.49 -9.42
N PRO A 87 -13.35 -10.99 -8.34
CA PRO A 87 -13.88 -10.13 -7.29
C PRO A 87 -12.74 -9.34 -6.64
N ARG A 88 -13.00 -8.10 -6.22
CA ARG A 88 -12.02 -7.31 -5.47
C ARG A 88 -11.94 -7.84 -4.05
N ALA A 89 -10.74 -7.89 -3.48
CA ALA A 89 -10.55 -8.38 -2.12
C ALA A 89 -11.37 -7.57 -1.10
N ASP A 90 -11.43 -6.24 -1.26
CA ASP A 90 -12.22 -5.36 -0.39
C ASP A 90 -13.72 -5.71 -0.41
N GLU A 91 -14.30 -5.93 -1.61
CA GLU A 91 -15.71 -6.33 -1.78
C GLU A 91 -16.02 -7.68 -1.10
N LEU A 92 -15.06 -8.60 -1.13
CA LEU A 92 -15.18 -9.89 -0.44
C LEU A 92 -15.18 -9.71 1.09
N PHE A 93 -14.38 -8.79 1.62
CA PHE A 93 -14.32 -8.56 3.07
C PHE A 93 -15.61 -7.96 3.64
N ASP A 94 -16.31 -7.13 2.87
CA ASP A 94 -17.57 -6.50 3.30
C ASP A 94 -18.65 -7.53 3.67
N ARG A 95 -18.63 -8.71 3.04
CA ARG A 95 -19.56 -9.81 3.32
C ARG A 95 -19.28 -10.55 4.64
N LEU A 96 -18.13 -10.31 5.25
CA LEU A 96 -17.70 -11.03 6.43
C LEU A 96 -18.18 -10.38 7.73
N ALA A 97 -18.81 -9.20 7.66
CA ALA A 97 -19.33 -8.49 8.83
C ALA A 97 -20.26 -9.39 9.67
N GLY A 98 -20.12 -9.32 11.00
CA GLY A 98 -20.93 -10.10 11.95
C GLY A 98 -20.52 -11.57 12.14
N ASN A 99 -19.65 -12.12 11.28
CA ASN A 99 -19.22 -13.50 11.38
C ASN A 99 -18.10 -13.71 12.42
N ARG A 100 -18.07 -14.90 13.03
CA ARG A 100 -17.16 -15.20 14.16
C ARG A 100 -16.27 -16.41 13.91
N PHE A 101 -16.72 -17.35 13.08
CA PHE A 101 -16.02 -18.58 12.78
C PHE A 101 -15.63 -18.62 11.32
N PHE A 102 -14.36 -18.91 11.08
CA PHE A 102 -13.77 -18.93 9.75
C PHE A 102 -13.01 -20.23 9.52
N THR A 103 -13.17 -20.80 8.34
CA THR A 103 -12.38 -21.93 7.86
C THR A 103 -11.75 -21.55 6.53
N LYS A 104 -10.42 -21.60 6.46
CA LYS A 104 -9.68 -21.46 5.21
C LYS A 104 -9.30 -22.84 4.68
N ILE A 105 -9.72 -23.13 3.46
CA ILE A 105 -9.37 -24.33 2.71
C ILE A 105 -8.42 -23.91 1.59
N ASP A 106 -7.17 -24.35 1.69
CA ASP A 106 -6.16 -24.23 0.62
C ASP A 106 -6.29 -25.47 -0.26
N LEU A 107 -6.76 -25.28 -1.50
CA LEU A 107 -6.77 -26.36 -2.47
C LEU A 107 -5.33 -26.76 -2.80
N ARG A 108 -5.07 -28.05 -3.05
CA ARG A 108 -3.74 -28.49 -3.46
C ARG A 108 -3.32 -27.65 -4.67
N SER A 109 -2.22 -26.93 -4.50
CA SER A 109 -1.61 -26.00 -5.46
C SER A 109 -1.24 -26.61 -6.81
N ASP A 110 -1.61 -27.86 -7.08
CA ASP A 110 -1.33 -28.52 -8.33
C ASP A 110 -2.39 -28.05 -9.31
N TYR A 111 -2.01 -27.13 -10.19
CA TYR A 111 -2.87 -26.58 -11.26
C TYR A 111 -3.50 -27.70 -12.10
N HIS A 112 -2.91 -28.90 -11.99
CA HIS A 112 -3.31 -30.22 -12.42
C HIS A 112 -4.70 -30.71 -11.97
N GLN A 113 -5.44 -29.95 -11.15
CA GLN A 113 -6.84 -30.28 -10.80
C GLN A 113 -7.83 -30.03 -11.94
N ILE A 114 -7.47 -29.23 -12.95
CA ILE A 114 -8.30 -29.00 -14.15
C ILE A 114 -7.63 -29.66 -15.35
N ARG A 115 -8.40 -30.38 -16.18
CA ARG A 115 -7.89 -31.00 -17.41
C ARG A 115 -7.68 -29.94 -18.48
N VAL A 116 -6.67 -30.12 -19.33
CA VAL A 116 -6.58 -29.36 -20.58
C VAL A 116 -7.48 -30.06 -21.59
N ALA A 117 -8.29 -29.27 -22.32
CA ALA A 117 -9.16 -29.77 -23.37
C ALA A 117 -8.33 -30.63 -24.35
N ALA A 118 -8.89 -31.76 -24.80
CA ALA A 118 -8.12 -32.76 -25.53
C ALA A 118 -7.49 -32.20 -26.81
N GLU A 119 -8.19 -31.31 -27.51
CA GLU A 119 -7.71 -30.58 -28.69
C GLU A 119 -6.53 -29.63 -28.39
N ASP A 120 -6.45 -29.11 -27.16
CA ASP A 120 -5.48 -28.08 -26.78
C ASP A 120 -4.24 -28.66 -26.09
N GLN A 121 -4.26 -29.92 -25.67
CA GLN A 121 -3.10 -30.59 -25.05
C GLN A 121 -1.80 -30.43 -25.85
N PRO A 122 -1.78 -30.59 -27.20
CA PRO A 122 -0.56 -30.43 -27.99
C PRO A 122 0.04 -29.02 -27.91
N THR A 123 -0.75 -27.98 -27.65
CA THR A 123 -0.24 -26.60 -27.54
C THR A 123 0.60 -26.40 -26.28
N THR A 124 0.39 -27.23 -25.26
CA THR A 124 1.14 -27.21 -24.00
C THR A 124 2.48 -27.93 -24.07
N ALA A 125 2.85 -28.45 -25.25
CA ALA A 125 4.04 -29.26 -25.40
C ALA A 125 5.33 -28.52 -25.02
N PHE A 126 6.22 -29.23 -24.34
CA PHE A 126 7.47 -28.71 -23.81
C PHE A 126 8.63 -29.70 -24.02
N ARG A 127 9.80 -29.13 -24.28
CA ARG A 127 11.03 -29.85 -24.65
C ARG A 127 12.00 -29.86 -23.48
N SER A 128 12.57 -31.03 -23.22
CA SER A 128 13.64 -31.22 -22.26
C SER A 128 14.79 -32.02 -22.89
N ARG A 129 15.92 -32.13 -22.18
CA ARG A 129 17.01 -33.05 -22.55
C ARG A 129 16.55 -34.52 -22.59
N PHE A 130 15.49 -34.88 -21.86
CA PHE A 130 15.03 -36.26 -21.70
C PHE A 130 13.87 -36.64 -22.63
N GLY A 131 13.33 -35.69 -23.38
CA GLY A 131 12.24 -35.96 -24.31
C GLY A 131 11.32 -34.77 -24.54
N HIS A 132 10.26 -35.05 -25.29
CA HIS A 132 9.21 -34.12 -25.65
C HIS A 132 7.87 -34.57 -25.06
N TYR A 133 7.21 -33.69 -24.31
CA TYR A 133 6.02 -34.05 -23.54
C TYR A 133 4.97 -32.96 -23.65
N GLU A 134 3.70 -33.32 -23.45
CA GLU A 134 2.58 -32.39 -23.34
C GLU A 134 1.76 -32.67 -22.09
N PHE A 135 1.08 -31.65 -21.58
CA PHE A 135 0.26 -31.76 -20.37
C PHE A 135 -1.15 -32.22 -20.68
N THR A 136 -1.66 -33.15 -19.88
CA THR A 136 -3.07 -33.59 -19.90
C THR A 136 -3.93 -32.78 -18.92
N VAL A 137 -3.27 -32.10 -17.99
CA VAL A 137 -3.86 -31.31 -16.92
C VAL A 137 -3.15 -29.97 -16.86
N ARG A 138 -3.88 -28.91 -16.51
CA ARG A 138 -3.42 -27.53 -16.64
C ARG A 138 -2.08 -27.31 -15.92
N PRO A 139 -0.99 -27.01 -16.65
CA PRO A 139 0.29 -26.67 -16.03
C PRO A 139 0.31 -25.25 -15.49
N PHE A 140 1.33 -24.96 -14.68
CA PHE A 140 1.65 -23.59 -14.30
C PHE A 140 2.13 -22.77 -15.52
N GLY A 141 1.86 -21.47 -15.48
CA GLY A 141 2.40 -20.51 -16.45
C GLY A 141 1.54 -20.27 -17.68
N LEU A 142 0.45 -21.00 -17.88
CA LEU A 142 -0.53 -20.70 -18.94
C LEU A 142 -1.34 -19.44 -18.62
N THR A 143 -1.60 -18.65 -19.66
CA THR A 143 -2.57 -17.54 -19.60
C THR A 143 -3.97 -18.08 -19.35
N ASN A 144 -4.84 -17.32 -18.68
CA ASN A 144 -6.22 -17.70 -18.31
C ASN A 144 -6.35 -18.89 -17.35
N ALA A 145 -5.25 -19.51 -16.92
CA ALA A 145 -5.29 -20.55 -15.89
C ALA A 145 -6.00 -20.07 -14.60
N PRO A 146 -5.71 -18.88 -14.05
CA PRO A 146 -6.44 -18.35 -12.89
C PRO A 146 -7.94 -18.14 -13.17
N ALA A 147 -8.26 -17.55 -14.33
CA ALA A 147 -9.64 -17.30 -14.75
C ALA A 147 -10.46 -18.59 -14.84
N THR A 148 -9.92 -19.62 -15.51
CA THR A 148 -10.57 -20.94 -15.63
C THR A 148 -10.85 -21.56 -14.27
N PHE A 149 -9.92 -21.40 -13.32
CA PHE A 149 -10.08 -21.93 -11.98
C PHE A 149 -11.17 -21.17 -11.21
N GLN A 150 -11.15 -19.84 -11.28
CA GLN A 150 -12.18 -19.02 -10.66
C GLN A 150 -13.57 -19.34 -11.24
N THR A 151 -13.70 -19.51 -12.56
CA THR A 151 -14.96 -19.93 -13.19
C THR A 151 -15.43 -21.27 -12.64
N ALA A 152 -14.54 -22.27 -12.57
CA ALA A 152 -14.88 -23.58 -12.02
C ALA A 152 -15.35 -23.51 -10.56
N MET A 153 -14.66 -22.73 -9.73
CA MET A 153 -15.06 -22.53 -8.33
C MET A 153 -16.40 -21.81 -8.24
N ASN A 154 -16.59 -20.74 -9.01
CA ASN A 154 -17.84 -19.99 -9.01
C ASN A 154 -19.02 -20.86 -9.46
N ASP A 155 -18.80 -21.78 -10.40
CA ASP A 155 -19.84 -22.70 -10.86
C ASP A 155 -20.19 -23.75 -9.80
N ILE A 156 -19.21 -24.23 -9.03
CA ILE A 156 -19.42 -25.23 -7.95
C ILE A 156 -20.18 -24.64 -6.76
N PHE A 157 -19.90 -23.37 -6.45
CA PHE A 157 -20.41 -22.69 -5.26
C PHE A 157 -21.49 -21.65 -5.58
N ARG A 158 -21.95 -21.55 -6.82
CA ARG A 158 -22.79 -20.44 -7.34
C ARG A 158 -23.95 -20.04 -6.43
N ASP A 159 -24.64 -21.01 -5.86
CA ASP A 159 -25.82 -20.86 -5.01
C ASP A 159 -25.50 -20.48 -3.55
N ILE A 160 -24.23 -20.53 -3.14
CA ILE A 160 -23.78 -20.31 -1.76
C ILE A 160 -22.62 -19.31 -1.65
N LEU A 161 -22.19 -18.75 -2.79
CA LEU A 161 -21.22 -17.65 -2.86
C LEU A 161 -21.79 -16.44 -2.14
N GLU A 162 -20.95 -15.76 -1.35
CA GLU A 162 -21.30 -14.56 -0.57
C GLU A 162 -22.40 -14.76 0.50
N GLU A 163 -22.95 -15.96 0.63
CA GLU A 163 -23.83 -16.35 1.75
C GLU A 163 -23.02 -16.88 2.93
N TYR A 164 -22.18 -17.89 2.69
CA TYR A 164 -21.26 -18.46 3.70
C TYR A 164 -19.94 -18.97 3.13
N VAL A 165 -19.68 -18.71 1.84
CA VAL A 165 -18.45 -19.08 1.14
C VAL A 165 -17.95 -17.93 0.28
N LEU A 166 -16.67 -17.57 0.44
CA LEU A 166 -15.93 -16.74 -0.51
C LEU A 166 -14.88 -17.60 -1.20
N VAL A 167 -14.69 -17.40 -2.50
CA VAL A 167 -13.65 -18.10 -3.25
C VAL A 167 -12.82 -17.10 -4.03
N TYR A 168 -11.51 -17.21 -3.87
CA TYR A 168 -10.54 -16.44 -4.64
C TYR A 168 -9.41 -17.35 -5.08
N LEU A 169 -9.38 -17.68 -6.36
CA LEU A 169 -8.47 -18.66 -6.94
C LEU A 169 -8.51 -19.97 -6.12
N ASP A 170 -7.37 -20.40 -5.59
CA ASP A 170 -7.21 -21.65 -4.85
C ASP A 170 -7.62 -21.55 -3.37
N ASP A 171 -7.89 -20.33 -2.86
CA ASP A 171 -8.28 -20.07 -1.48
C ASP A 171 -9.81 -20.02 -1.35
N ILE A 172 -10.36 -20.93 -0.55
CA ILE A 172 -11.77 -20.95 -0.18
C ILE A 172 -11.90 -20.56 1.29
N LEU A 173 -12.73 -19.56 1.57
CA LEU A 173 -13.07 -19.13 2.92
C LEU A 173 -14.53 -19.47 3.22
N VAL A 174 -14.76 -20.31 4.22
CA VAL A 174 -16.09 -20.56 4.78
C VAL A 174 -16.22 -19.71 6.04
N TYR A 175 -17.35 -19.03 6.21
CA TYR A 175 -17.58 -18.13 7.34
C TYR A 175 -18.99 -18.29 7.91
N SER A 176 -19.14 -18.10 9.23
CA SER A 176 -20.45 -18.23 9.91
C SER A 176 -20.48 -17.48 11.25
N CYS A 177 -21.69 -17.14 11.71
CA CYS A 177 -21.93 -16.50 13.01
C CYS A 177 -21.81 -17.46 14.19
N THR A 178 -22.32 -18.68 14.05
CA THR A 178 -22.32 -19.72 15.09
C THR A 178 -21.48 -20.93 14.68
N LEU A 179 -20.96 -21.67 15.66
CA LEU A 179 -20.18 -22.89 15.39
C LEU A 179 -21.05 -24.00 14.78
N GLU A 180 -22.32 -24.09 15.16
CA GLU A 180 -23.25 -25.08 14.65
C GLU A 180 -23.52 -24.88 13.15
N ASP A 181 -23.86 -23.65 12.75
CA ASP A 181 -23.99 -23.29 11.34
C ASP A 181 -22.68 -23.53 10.59
N HIS A 182 -21.55 -23.18 11.21
CA HIS A 182 -20.23 -23.36 10.61
C HIS A 182 -19.94 -24.83 10.25
N ILE A 183 -20.29 -25.77 11.13
CA ILE A 183 -20.12 -27.20 10.86
C ILE A 183 -21.02 -27.65 9.70
N ARG A 184 -22.26 -27.13 9.62
CA ARG A 184 -23.18 -27.42 8.51
C ARG A 184 -22.63 -26.89 7.18
N HIS A 185 -22.20 -25.62 7.15
CA HIS A 185 -21.63 -24.98 5.97
C HIS A 185 -20.35 -25.68 5.50
N LEU A 186 -19.46 -26.00 6.44
CA LEU A 186 -18.22 -26.72 6.13
C LEU A 186 -18.51 -28.10 5.53
N ARG A 187 -19.50 -28.82 6.05
CA ARG A 187 -19.91 -30.13 5.51
C ARG A 187 -20.39 -30.00 4.07
N ASP A 188 -21.23 -29.03 3.77
CA ASP A 188 -21.72 -28.77 2.40
C ASP A 188 -20.56 -28.47 1.45
N VAL A 189 -19.67 -27.55 1.83
CA VAL A 189 -18.50 -27.17 1.03
C VAL A 189 -17.59 -28.38 0.73
N LEU A 190 -17.26 -29.17 1.75
CA LEU A 190 -16.43 -30.36 1.57
C LEU A 190 -17.12 -31.43 0.72
N GLN A 191 -18.44 -31.59 0.82
CA GLN A 191 -19.21 -32.50 -0.02
C GLN A 191 -19.19 -32.06 -1.48
N ARG A 192 -19.32 -30.76 -1.76
CA ARG A 192 -19.22 -30.20 -3.11
C ARG A 192 -17.83 -30.39 -3.72
N LEU A 193 -16.78 -30.12 -2.95
CA LEU A 193 -15.39 -30.37 -3.38
C LEU A 193 -15.18 -31.86 -3.70
N ARG A 194 -15.66 -32.75 -2.81
CA ARG A 194 -15.59 -34.21 -3.03
C ARG A 194 -16.34 -34.65 -4.28
N LYS A 195 -17.56 -34.14 -4.51
CA LYS A 195 -18.39 -34.45 -5.68
C LYS A 195 -17.69 -34.07 -7.00
N HIS A 196 -17.00 -32.94 -7.02
CA HIS A 196 -16.26 -32.45 -8.20
C HIS A 196 -14.81 -32.93 -8.24
N GLY A 197 -14.36 -33.70 -7.23
CA GLY A 197 -13.01 -34.26 -7.16
C GLY A 197 -11.92 -33.20 -6.99
N PHE A 198 -12.20 -32.13 -6.24
CA PHE A 198 -11.17 -31.17 -5.81
C PHE A 198 -10.60 -31.60 -4.46
N TYR A 199 -9.28 -31.45 -4.30
CA TYR A 199 -8.55 -31.94 -3.14
C TYR A 199 -7.85 -30.79 -2.43
N ALA A 200 -8.09 -30.68 -1.12
CA ALA A 200 -7.45 -29.70 -0.26
C ALA A 200 -6.10 -30.20 0.26
N LYS A 201 -5.16 -29.27 0.52
CA LYS A 201 -3.93 -29.55 1.24
C LYS A 201 -4.15 -29.35 2.72
N LEU A 202 -4.48 -30.44 3.43
CA LEU A 202 -4.83 -30.41 4.85
C LEU A 202 -3.83 -29.63 5.72
N SER A 203 -2.52 -29.77 5.48
CA SER A 203 -1.48 -29.08 6.25
C SER A 203 -1.56 -27.54 6.20
N LYS A 204 -2.18 -27.00 5.14
CA LYS A 204 -2.36 -25.56 4.93
C LYS A 204 -3.78 -25.07 5.27
N CYS A 205 -4.73 -25.98 5.45
CA CYS A 205 -6.07 -25.61 5.85
C CYS A 205 -6.09 -25.18 7.32
N ARG A 206 -7.04 -24.31 7.68
CA ARG A 206 -7.30 -23.84 9.04
C ARG A 206 -8.80 -23.92 9.28
N PHE A 207 -9.24 -24.65 10.30
CA PHE A 207 -10.66 -24.94 10.52
C PHE A 207 -11.19 -24.25 11.77
N ALA A 208 -12.41 -23.70 11.67
CA ALA A 208 -13.19 -23.11 12.75
C ALA A 208 -12.40 -22.16 13.66
N GLN A 209 -11.59 -21.29 13.05
CA GLN A 209 -10.80 -20.30 13.76
C GLN A 209 -11.59 -19.01 13.97
N ARG A 210 -11.25 -18.26 15.04
CA ARG A 210 -11.76 -16.89 15.25
C ARG A 210 -10.93 -15.83 14.54
N LYS A 211 -9.68 -16.17 14.18
CA LYS A 211 -8.77 -15.34 13.39
C LYS A 211 -8.22 -16.19 12.23
N VAL A 212 -8.22 -15.66 11.01
CA VAL A 212 -7.75 -16.38 9.82
C VAL A 212 -7.05 -15.45 8.82
N ASP A 213 -6.09 -15.98 8.09
CA ASP A 213 -5.34 -15.23 7.08
C ASP A 213 -5.99 -15.42 5.71
N PHE A 214 -6.54 -14.37 5.12
CA PHE A 214 -7.21 -14.43 3.81
C PHE A 214 -6.81 -13.23 2.95
N LEU A 215 -6.44 -13.50 1.70
CA LEU A 215 -6.03 -12.49 0.71
C LEU A 215 -5.00 -11.48 1.22
N GLY A 216 -4.03 -11.88 2.04
CA GLY A 216 -3.00 -10.96 2.54
C GLY A 216 -3.44 -10.11 3.73
N HIS A 217 -4.57 -10.43 4.37
CA HIS A 217 -5.06 -9.77 5.57
C HIS A 217 -5.38 -10.79 6.66
N HIS A 218 -5.31 -10.37 7.92
CA HIS A 218 -5.85 -11.15 9.03
C HIS A 218 -7.28 -10.71 9.33
N LEU A 219 -8.22 -11.64 9.16
CA LEU A 219 -9.61 -11.46 9.55
C LEU A 219 -9.82 -11.93 10.98
N SER A 220 -10.57 -11.17 11.76
CA SER A 220 -11.01 -11.55 13.10
C SER A 220 -12.45 -11.09 13.35
N ASP A 221 -13.02 -11.50 14.48
CA ASP A 221 -14.29 -10.96 14.97
C ASP A 221 -14.22 -9.47 15.35
N GLN A 222 -13.00 -8.93 15.49
CA GLN A 222 -12.77 -7.51 15.74
C GLN A 222 -12.67 -6.67 14.47
N GLY A 223 -12.35 -7.29 13.33
CA GLY A 223 -12.16 -6.60 12.06
C GLY A 223 -10.99 -7.16 11.25
N LEU A 224 -10.56 -6.34 10.30
CA LEU A 224 -9.51 -6.62 9.34
C LEU A 224 -8.19 -6.00 9.80
N HIS A 225 -7.11 -6.78 9.73
CA HIS A 225 -5.75 -6.33 10.00
C HIS A 225 -4.86 -6.60 8.79
N MET A 226 -3.79 -5.83 8.64
CA MET A 226 -2.74 -6.14 7.66
C MET A 226 -1.93 -7.36 8.12
N ASP A 227 -1.32 -8.08 7.18
CA ASP A 227 -0.47 -9.23 7.46
C ASP A 227 0.79 -8.84 8.26
N ASP A 228 1.00 -9.49 9.42
CA ASP A 228 2.09 -9.16 10.36
C ASP A 228 3.48 -9.31 9.72
N ALA A 229 3.66 -10.28 8.81
CA ALA A 229 4.92 -10.47 8.10
C ALA A 229 5.16 -9.37 7.07
N LYS A 230 4.11 -8.86 6.43
CA LYS A 230 4.21 -7.69 5.54
C LYS A 230 4.48 -6.40 6.31
N ILE A 231 3.85 -6.21 7.47
CA ILE A 231 4.15 -5.07 8.36
C ILE A 231 5.63 -5.11 8.76
N THR A 232 6.13 -6.26 9.19
CA THR A 232 7.53 -6.44 9.58
C THR A 232 8.47 -6.14 8.41
N ALA A 233 8.16 -6.66 7.22
CA ALA A 233 8.94 -6.39 6.02
C ALA A 233 9.00 -4.89 5.64
N ILE A 234 7.90 -4.15 5.84
CA ILE A 234 7.85 -2.70 5.63
C ILE A 234 8.66 -1.97 6.72
N ALA A 235 8.52 -2.39 7.98
CA ALA A 235 9.22 -1.80 9.13
C ALA A 235 10.75 -1.97 9.03
N GLU A 236 11.22 -3.09 8.52
CA GLU A 236 12.64 -3.39 8.32
C GLU A 236 13.15 -2.95 6.94
N TRP A 237 12.28 -2.41 6.08
CA TRP A 237 12.65 -2.07 4.71
C TRP A 237 13.83 -1.07 4.66
N PRO A 238 14.92 -1.37 3.94
CA PRO A 238 16.08 -0.50 3.87
C PRO A 238 15.77 0.75 3.07
N VAL A 239 16.48 1.85 3.35
CA VAL A 239 16.33 3.09 2.58
C VAL A 239 16.56 2.81 1.09
N PRO A 240 15.59 3.11 0.21
CA PRO A 240 15.74 2.87 -1.22
C PRO A 240 16.93 3.65 -1.79
N THR A 241 17.75 2.97 -2.60
CA THR A 241 18.89 3.58 -3.30
C THR A 241 18.63 3.75 -4.80
N SER A 242 17.47 3.31 -5.28
CA SER A 242 17.07 3.43 -6.69
C SER A 242 15.57 3.58 -6.86
N ALA A 243 15.16 4.14 -8.00
CA ALA A 243 13.75 4.29 -8.37
C ALA A 243 13.00 2.96 -8.41
N MET A 244 13.66 1.87 -8.79
CA MET A 244 13.07 0.54 -8.78
C MET A 244 12.79 0.05 -7.36
N GLN A 245 13.73 0.23 -6.43
CA GLN A 245 13.52 -0.15 -5.02
C GLN A 245 12.41 0.69 -4.38
N LEU A 246 12.34 1.99 -4.68
CA LEU A 246 11.28 2.85 -4.18
C LEU A 246 9.91 2.47 -4.77
N ARG A 247 9.82 2.13 -6.06
CA ARG A 247 8.58 1.62 -6.65
C ARG A 247 8.11 0.35 -5.96
N ASN A 248 9.00 -0.62 -5.75
CA ASN A 248 8.65 -1.85 -5.04
C ASN A 248 8.12 -1.59 -3.61
N PHE A 249 8.71 -0.62 -2.90
CA PHE A 249 8.25 -0.21 -1.57
C PHE A 249 6.86 0.47 -1.63
N LEU A 250 6.67 1.40 -2.57
CA LEU A 250 5.39 2.10 -2.76
C LEU A 250 4.29 1.14 -3.24
N ASP A 251 4.61 0.18 -4.08
CA ASP A 251 3.65 -0.84 -4.52
C ASP A 251 3.15 -1.65 -3.32
N LEU A 252 4.05 -2.09 -2.44
CA LEU A 252 3.69 -2.85 -1.24
C LEU A 252 2.90 -2.01 -0.22
N THR A 253 3.28 -0.75 0.00
CA THR A 253 2.58 0.13 0.95
C THR A 253 1.25 0.63 0.39
N SER A 254 1.13 0.82 -0.93
CA SER A 254 -0.11 1.22 -1.60
C SER A 254 -1.20 0.15 -1.50
N TYR A 255 -0.81 -1.13 -1.49
CA TYR A 255 -1.73 -2.25 -1.28
C TYR A 255 -2.48 -2.13 0.06
N TYR A 256 -1.85 -1.54 1.07
CA TYR A 256 -2.46 -1.29 2.39
C TYR A 256 -2.88 0.18 2.60
N SER A 257 -2.96 0.98 1.54
CA SER A 257 -3.29 2.42 1.66
C SER A 257 -4.62 2.68 2.40
N ASN A 258 -5.59 1.77 2.27
CA ASN A 258 -6.88 1.83 2.96
C ASN A 258 -6.78 1.71 4.50
N PHE A 259 -5.65 1.21 5.03
CA PHE A 259 -5.34 1.14 6.48
C PHE A 259 -4.50 2.33 6.95
N ILE A 260 -3.85 3.02 6.01
CA ILE A 260 -2.84 4.03 6.31
C ILE A 260 -3.49 5.41 6.20
N GLN A 261 -3.68 6.01 7.36
CA GLN A 261 -4.09 7.40 7.46
C GLN A 261 -3.06 8.29 6.75
N GLY A 262 -3.46 8.92 5.63
CA GLY A 262 -2.71 10.01 4.99
C GLY A 262 -1.71 9.51 3.96
N TYR A 263 -1.92 8.32 3.42
CA TYR A 263 -0.98 7.67 2.51
C TYR A 263 -0.54 8.55 1.32
N ALA A 264 -1.46 9.32 0.71
CA ALA A 264 -1.13 10.13 -0.47
C ALA A 264 -0.13 11.24 -0.15
N ARG A 265 -0.12 11.77 1.09
CA ARG A 265 0.83 12.79 1.54
C ARG A 265 2.26 12.25 1.56
N TYR A 266 2.48 11.10 2.21
CA TYR A 266 3.82 10.52 2.30
C TYR A 266 4.31 10.06 0.93
N SER A 267 3.44 9.39 0.16
CA SER A 267 3.80 8.93 -1.18
C SER A 267 3.98 10.09 -2.17
N TYR A 268 3.29 11.22 -2.01
CA TYR A 268 3.51 12.41 -2.86
C TYR A 268 4.92 12.95 -2.71
N VAL A 269 5.41 13.11 -1.48
CA VAL A 269 6.78 13.57 -1.24
C VAL A 269 7.76 12.65 -1.95
N LEU A 270 7.66 11.34 -1.75
CA LEU A 270 8.57 10.35 -2.34
C LEU A 270 8.47 10.28 -3.88
N THR A 271 7.26 10.32 -4.43
CA THR A 271 7.04 10.20 -5.89
C THR A 271 7.41 11.48 -6.62
N SER A 272 7.06 12.65 -6.07
CA SER A 272 7.29 13.95 -6.70
C SER A 272 8.76 14.36 -6.68
N THR A 273 9.57 13.90 -5.73
CA THR A 273 11.01 14.18 -5.68
C THR A 273 11.84 13.13 -6.43
N LEU A 274 11.53 11.84 -6.28
CA LEU A 274 12.42 10.74 -6.71
C LEU A 274 11.97 9.99 -7.98
N LEU A 275 10.71 10.11 -8.40
CA LEU A 275 10.16 9.36 -9.56
C LEU A 275 9.77 10.23 -10.76
N ARG A 276 10.06 11.54 -10.75
CA ARG A 276 9.86 12.42 -11.92
C ARG A 276 10.77 12.03 -13.08
N LYS A 277 10.41 12.44 -14.31
CA LYS A 277 11.25 12.21 -15.49
C LYS A 277 12.50 13.10 -15.44
N ASN A 278 13.68 12.48 -15.49
CA ASN A 278 15.01 13.09 -15.67
C ASN A 278 15.68 13.89 -14.52
N PRO A 279 15.29 13.87 -13.23
CA PRO A 279 16.18 14.36 -12.17
C PRO A 279 17.20 13.27 -11.76
N PRO A 280 18.41 13.65 -11.32
CA PRO A 280 19.33 12.73 -10.66
C PRO A 280 18.71 12.20 -9.36
N TRP A 281 18.97 10.94 -9.02
CA TRP A 281 18.52 10.35 -7.76
C TRP A 281 19.18 11.07 -6.58
N PHE A 282 18.39 11.84 -5.82
CA PHE A 282 18.88 12.58 -4.67
C PHE A 282 17.95 12.41 -3.48
N TRP A 283 18.42 11.65 -2.49
CA TRP A 283 17.67 11.38 -1.26
C TRP A 283 17.80 12.57 -0.31
N THR A 284 16.75 13.38 -0.19
CA THR A 284 16.72 14.56 0.68
C THR A 284 16.32 14.20 2.11
N PRO A 285 16.61 15.05 3.11
CA PRO A 285 16.05 14.90 4.47
C PRO A 285 14.53 14.78 4.46
N LEU A 286 13.84 15.56 3.61
CA LEU A 286 12.40 15.47 3.44
C LEU A 286 11.93 14.09 2.94
N CYS A 287 12.70 13.42 2.08
CA CYS A 287 12.42 12.05 1.65
C CYS A 287 12.62 11.05 2.80
N GLU A 288 13.67 11.23 3.60
CA GLU A 288 13.93 10.41 4.79
C GLU A 288 12.79 10.51 5.79
N ASP A 289 12.33 11.72 6.09
CA ASP A 289 11.24 11.97 7.03
C ASP A 289 9.92 11.40 6.53
N ALA A 290 9.59 11.59 5.25
CA ALA A 290 8.40 10.99 4.64
C ALA A 290 8.46 9.46 4.63
N PHE A 291 9.63 8.88 4.35
CA PHE A 291 9.85 7.43 4.36
C PHE A 291 9.68 6.84 5.78
N ARG A 292 10.29 7.47 6.79
CA ARG A 292 10.15 7.06 8.20
C ARG A 292 8.73 7.23 8.71
N ALA A 293 8.08 8.34 8.37
CA ALA A 293 6.70 8.60 8.75
C ALA A 293 5.75 7.56 8.15
N LEU A 294 5.93 7.19 6.87
CA LEU A 294 5.13 6.15 6.23
C LEU A 294 5.35 4.78 6.87
N LYS A 295 6.60 4.41 7.16
CA LYS A 295 6.90 3.16 7.89
C LYS A 295 6.22 3.13 9.25
N LYS A 296 6.29 4.23 10.01
CA LYS A 296 5.62 4.37 11.30
C LYS A 296 4.09 4.26 11.16
N ALA A 297 3.51 4.92 10.17
CA ALA A 297 2.07 4.88 9.91
C ALA A 297 1.57 3.47 9.62
N VAL A 298 2.33 2.67 8.86
CA VAL A 298 2.02 1.24 8.63
C VAL A 298 2.11 0.45 9.93
N THR A 299 3.16 0.65 10.73
CA THR A 299 3.32 -0.12 11.99
C THR A 299 2.33 0.26 13.08
N CYS A 300 1.78 1.46 13.03
CA CYS A 300 0.78 1.97 13.97
C CYS A 300 -0.64 1.95 13.40
N ALA A 301 -0.86 1.32 12.24
CA ALA A 301 -2.15 1.34 11.58
C ALA A 301 -3.23 0.67 12.46
N PRO A 302 -4.43 1.26 12.54
CA PRO A 302 -5.50 0.72 13.35
C PRO A 302 -6.11 -0.54 12.72
N ILE A 303 -6.87 -1.27 13.53
CA ILE A 303 -7.75 -2.33 13.07
C ILE A 303 -8.91 -1.67 12.33
N LEU A 304 -9.16 -2.11 11.09
CA LEU A 304 -10.33 -1.65 10.34
C LEU A 304 -11.53 -2.51 10.70
N ARG A 305 -12.66 -1.89 11.04
CA ARG A 305 -13.90 -2.59 11.32
C ARG A 305 -14.59 -2.94 10.00
N LEU A 306 -15.17 -4.13 9.91
CA LEU A 306 -16.00 -4.49 8.77
C LEU A 306 -17.30 -3.67 8.77
N PRO A 307 -17.79 -3.23 7.61
CA PRO A 307 -18.95 -2.36 7.51
C PRO A 307 -20.23 -3.08 7.95
N ASP A 308 -21.05 -2.40 8.76
CA ASP A 308 -22.39 -2.84 9.15
C ASP A 308 -23.43 -2.00 8.38
N PHE A 309 -23.99 -2.55 7.30
CA PHE A 309 -24.88 -1.79 6.40
C PHE A 309 -26.21 -1.36 7.05
N ASP A 310 -26.56 -1.91 8.22
CA ASP A 310 -27.74 -1.49 8.98
C ASP A 310 -27.46 -0.23 9.83
N ARG A 311 -26.21 0.26 9.84
CA ARG A 311 -25.79 1.45 10.60
C ARG A 311 -25.44 2.63 9.68
N PRO A 312 -25.74 3.87 10.08
CA PRO A 312 -25.39 5.04 9.30
C PRO A 312 -23.87 5.21 9.22
N PHE A 313 -23.38 5.53 8.02
CA PHE A 313 -21.98 5.84 7.81
C PHE A 313 -21.65 7.28 8.22
N ILE A 314 -20.41 7.48 8.63
CA ILE A 314 -19.85 8.77 8.99
C ILE A 314 -18.57 8.98 8.18
N ILE A 315 -18.56 10.04 7.39
CA ILE A 315 -17.40 10.47 6.63
C ILE A 315 -16.80 11.68 7.32
N THR A 316 -15.50 11.64 7.58
CA THR A 316 -14.74 12.83 7.98
C THR A 316 -13.74 13.14 6.88
N THR A 317 -13.78 14.36 6.34
CA THR A 317 -12.91 14.81 5.24
C THR A 317 -12.05 15.99 5.64
N ASP A 318 -10.94 16.14 4.95
CA ASP A 318 -10.10 17.33 4.98
C ASP A 318 -9.28 17.45 3.70
N ALA A 319 -9.00 18.68 3.28
CA ALA A 319 -8.30 18.99 2.05
C ALA A 319 -7.13 19.95 2.28
N SER A 320 -6.02 19.69 1.59
CA SER A 320 -4.84 20.57 1.60
C SER A 320 -4.54 21.14 0.23
N ASP A 321 -3.40 21.80 0.14
CA ASP A 321 -2.89 22.36 -1.11
C ASP A 321 -2.58 21.32 -2.18
N PHE A 322 -2.33 20.06 -1.81
CA PHE A 322 -1.85 19.05 -2.73
C PHE A 322 -2.52 17.68 -2.59
N ALA A 323 -3.26 17.44 -1.51
CA ALA A 323 -3.91 16.15 -1.27
C ALA A 323 -5.26 16.30 -0.57
N VAL A 324 -6.10 15.28 -0.74
CA VAL A 324 -7.32 15.07 0.01
C VAL A 324 -7.14 13.86 0.91
N GLY A 325 -7.68 13.95 2.11
CA GLY A 325 -7.78 12.84 3.05
C GLY A 325 -9.18 12.64 3.57
N ALA A 326 -9.55 11.40 3.80
CA ALA A 326 -10.79 11.07 4.47
C ALA A 326 -10.73 9.76 5.24
N VAL A 327 -11.64 9.64 6.19
CA VAL A 327 -11.94 8.40 6.91
C VAL A 327 -13.43 8.09 6.84
N LEU A 328 -13.75 6.85 6.52
CA LEU A 328 -15.10 6.29 6.65
C LEU A 328 -15.17 5.55 7.98
N SER A 329 -16.20 5.83 8.78
CA SER A 329 -16.36 5.28 10.13
C SER A 329 -17.83 4.97 10.45
N GLN A 330 -18.03 4.14 11.47
CA GLN A 330 -19.34 3.82 12.04
C GLN A 330 -19.25 3.79 13.57
N VAL A 331 -20.37 4.12 14.22
CA VAL A 331 -20.48 4.05 15.68
C VAL A 331 -20.91 2.65 16.09
N PHE A 332 -20.10 2.00 16.92
CA PHE A 332 -20.44 0.71 17.53
C PHE A 332 -20.67 0.88 19.04
N PRO A 333 -21.67 0.20 19.64
CA PRO A 333 -21.82 0.20 21.08
C PRO A 333 -20.62 -0.50 21.73
N SER A 334 -19.95 0.18 22.65
CA SER A 334 -18.78 -0.32 23.36
C SER A 334 -19.09 -1.67 24.03
N PRO A 335 -18.22 -2.70 23.92
CA PRO A 335 -18.34 -3.88 24.76
C PRO A 335 -18.16 -3.46 26.24
N PRO A 336 -18.89 -4.06 27.19
CA PRO A 336 -18.80 -3.69 28.61
C PRO A 336 -17.44 -3.99 29.26
N ASN A 337 -16.48 -4.58 28.55
CA ASN A 337 -15.09 -4.80 28.98
C ASN A 337 -14.20 -4.98 27.75
N SER A 338 -13.65 -3.91 27.17
CA SER A 338 -12.63 -4.01 26.12
C SER A 338 -11.41 -3.18 26.52
N PRO A 339 -10.22 -3.80 26.67
CA PRO A 339 -8.97 -3.08 26.82
C PRO A 339 -8.55 -2.64 25.41
N TYR A 340 -9.11 -1.55 24.90
CA TYR A 340 -8.60 -0.96 23.67
C TYR A 340 -7.18 -0.43 23.96
N PRO A 341 -6.17 -0.79 23.18
CA PRO A 341 -4.84 -0.25 23.36
C PRO A 341 -4.89 1.25 23.08
N HIS A 342 -4.68 2.05 24.13
CA HIS A 342 -4.32 3.45 23.99
C HIS A 342 -3.11 3.52 23.07
N VAL A 343 -3.25 4.22 21.94
CA VAL A 343 -2.11 4.54 21.06
C VAL A 343 -1.14 5.38 21.88
N PRO A 344 0.10 4.95 22.11
CA PRO A 344 1.05 5.74 22.88
C PRO A 344 1.39 7.04 22.13
N PRO A 345 1.46 8.18 22.84
CA PRO A 345 1.79 9.47 22.23
C PRO A 345 3.18 9.49 21.61
N PHE A 346 3.35 10.32 20.60
CA PHE A 346 4.65 10.74 20.11
C PHE A 346 5.46 11.35 21.27
N PRO A 347 6.69 10.90 21.55
CA PRO A 347 7.60 11.74 22.31
C PRO A 347 7.93 12.98 21.46
N PRO A 348 7.92 14.20 22.03
CA PRO A 348 8.61 15.32 21.39
C PRO A 348 10.08 14.91 21.17
N PRO A 349 10.75 15.49 20.15
CA PRO A 349 12.18 15.25 19.96
C PRO A 349 12.93 15.51 21.29
N PRO A 350 13.89 14.66 21.67
CA PRO A 350 14.60 14.78 22.94
C PRO A 350 15.22 16.17 23.10
N ALA A 351 15.23 16.67 24.34
CA ALA A 351 15.59 18.04 24.72
C ALA A 351 16.94 18.55 24.17
N ASP A 352 17.85 17.65 23.76
CA ASP A 352 19.11 18.00 23.10
C ASP A 352 18.92 18.60 21.68
N THR A 353 17.72 18.45 21.10
CA THR A 353 17.34 19.10 19.84
C THR A 353 16.71 20.48 20.08
N ALA A 354 16.12 20.72 21.25
CA ALA A 354 15.49 22.00 21.61
C ALA A 354 16.49 23.03 22.19
N SER A 355 17.61 22.57 22.76
CA SER A 355 18.65 23.45 23.33
C SER A 355 19.54 24.13 22.27
N ARG A 356 19.48 23.71 21.00
CA ARG A 356 20.27 24.32 19.90
C ARG A 356 19.59 25.51 19.20
N LEU A 357 18.43 25.95 19.68
CA LEU A 357 17.65 27.03 19.02
C LEU A 357 17.31 28.21 19.95
N THR A 358 18.08 28.45 21.01
CA THR A 358 17.97 29.71 21.77
C THR A 358 19.14 30.64 21.45
N PRO A 359 18.93 31.76 20.75
CA PRO A 359 19.84 32.88 20.85
C PRO A 359 19.74 33.46 22.26
N ILE A 360 20.86 33.49 22.98
CA ILE A 360 21.02 34.35 24.15
C ILE A 360 21.02 35.80 23.62
N LEU A 361 19.89 36.50 23.75
CA LEU A 361 19.84 37.96 23.57
C LEU A 361 20.18 38.65 24.91
N PRO A 362 20.96 39.75 24.90
CA PRO A 362 21.33 40.48 26.10
C PRO A 362 20.13 41.29 26.66
N PRO A 363 20.17 41.70 27.94
CA PRO A 363 19.02 42.28 28.62
C PRO A 363 18.85 43.77 28.28
N LEU A 364 17.60 44.24 28.12
CA LEU A 364 17.21 45.66 28.11
C LEU A 364 15.69 45.78 28.43
N PRO A 365 15.19 46.94 28.90
CA PRO A 365 14.78 47.12 30.29
C PRO A 365 13.26 47.26 30.48
N SER A 366 12.88 47.12 31.74
CA SER A 366 11.59 47.36 32.40
C SER A 366 10.65 48.41 31.80
N THR A 367 9.35 48.10 31.70
CA THR A 367 8.26 48.82 32.41
C THR A 367 6.87 48.15 32.25
N ASP A 368 6.28 47.85 33.41
CA ASP A 368 4.86 47.97 33.82
C ASP A 368 3.68 47.16 33.20
N SER A 369 3.42 46.01 33.86
CA SER A 369 2.12 45.54 34.43
C SER A 369 0.97 45.01 33.55
N PRO A 370 0.07 44.14 34.07
CA PRO A 370 0.21 43.08 35.09
C PRO A 370 -0.27 41.67 34.62
N LEU A 371 0.11 40.66 35.40
CA LEU A 371 -0.24 39.24 35.28
C LEU A 371 -1.76 38.98 35.18
N ILE A 372 -2.18 38.20 34.19
CA ILE A 372 -3.39 37.38 34.29
C ILE A 372 -2.96 35.92 34.43
N THR A 373 -3.13 35.42 35.65
CA THR A 373 -2.99 34.00 35.99
C THR A 373 -4.13 33.22 35.35
N TYR A 374 -3.84 32.29 34.46
CA TYR A 374 -4.76 31.20 34.13
C TYR A 374 -4.16 29.87 34.56
N SER A 375 -4.80 29.26 35.56
CA SER A 375 -4.57 27.90 36.03
C SER A 375 -4.68 26.90 34.88
N THR A 376 -3.61 26.15 34.63
CA THR A 376 -3.64 24.89 33.90
C THR A 376 -4.28 23.83 34.78
N THR A 377 -5.58 23.60 34.64
CA THR A 377 -6.15 22.27 34.90
C THR A 377 -6.21 21.55 33.56
N ILE A 378 -5.05 21.08 33.11
CA ILE A 378 -4.92 20.13 32.01
C ILE A 378 -4.94 18.75 32.68
N ALA A 379 -5.97 17.95 32.42
CA ALA A 379 -5.99 16.55 32.82
C ALA A 379 -4.81 15.82 32.14
N GLU A 380 -4.06 15.04 32.93
CA GLU A 380 -2.77 14.43 32.57
C GLU A 380 -2.83 13.28 31.54
N ASP A 381 -3.95 13.04 30.85
CA ASP A 381 -4.13 11.84 30.02
C ASP A 381 -4.25 12.09 28.51
N GLY A 382 -4.19 13.33 28.02
CA GLY A 382 -3.74 13.71 26.67
C GLY A 382 -4.21 12.86 25.47
N THR A 383 -5.37 12.21 25.57
CA THR A 383 -5.83 11.21 24.59
C THR A 383 -6.48 11.94 23.41
N VAL A 384 -6.18 11.55 22.18
CA VAL A 384 -6.95 12.00 21.00
C VAL A 384 -8.26 11.22 21.01
N GLU A 385 -9.34 11.84 21.50
CA GLU A 385 -10.66 11.26 21.38
C GLU A 385 -11.07 11.18 19.90
N ALA A 386 -10.93 9.99 19.28
CA ALA A 386 -12.04 9.53 18.46
C ALA A 386 -13.26 9.62 19.38
N ARG A 387 -14.33 10.32 18.96
CA ARG A 387 -15.52 10.42 19.81
C ARG A 387 -15.91 9.01 20.22
N VAL A 388 -16.13 8.81 21.52
CA VAL A 388 -16.37 7.49 22.13
C VAL A 388 -17.29 6.65 21.23
N GLY A 389 -16.74 5.60 20.60
CA GLY A 389 -17.48 4.66 19.76
C GLY A 389 -17.26 4.73 18.24
N ASP A 390 -16.58 5.76 17.70
CA ASP A 390 -16.26 5.83 16.26
C ASP A 390 -15.17 4.80 15.89
N CYS A 391 -15.50 3.81 15.05
CA CYS A 391 -14.55 2.83 14.53
C CYS A 391 -14.29 3.06 13.04
N PRO A 392 -13.01 3.14 12.60
CA PRO A 392 -12.68 3.32 11.19
C PRO A 392 -12.97 2.04 10.39
N ILE A 393 -13.61 2.19 9.24
CA ILE A 393 -13.87 1.13 8.27
C ILE A 393 -12.79 1.13 7.20
N THR A 394 -12.45 2.32 6.69
CA THR A 394 -11.42 2.49 5.66
C THR A 394 -10.95 3.94 5.58
N PHE A 395 -9.69 4.14 5.21
CA PHE A 395 -9.10 5.44 4.92
C PHE A 395 -9.02 5.65 3.41
N TYR A 396 -9.20 6.89 2.98
CA TYR A 396 -9.00 7.29 1.60
C TYR A 396 -8.08 8.50 1.54
N SER A 397 -7.14 8.48 0.60
CA SER A 397 -6.28 9.62 0.36
C SER A 397 -5.88 9.67 -1.11
N CYS A 398 -5.97 10.85 -1.71
CA CYS A 398 -5.60 11.05 -3.11
C CYS A 398 -4.89 12.39 -3.32
N GLN A 399 -4.04 12.43 -4.33
CA GLN A 399 -3.39 13.67 -4.76
C GLN A 399 -4.35 14.49 -5.62
N LEU A 400 -4.30 15.81 -5.46
CA LEU A 400 -5.02 16.73 -6.32
C LEU A 400 -4.39 16.76 -7.71
N LEU A 401 -5.21 16.89 -8.75
CA LEU A 401 -4.71 17.08 -10.11
C LEU A 401 -4.00 18.45 -10.22
N PRO A 402 -3.07 18.64 -11.18
CA PRO A 402 -2.38 19.92 -11.36
C PRO A 402 -3.32 21.13 -11.51
N ALA A 403 -4.49 20.93 -12.13
CA ALA A 403 -5.51 21.96 -12.23
C ALA A 403 -6.21 22.25 -10.89
N GLU A 404 -6.39 21.23 -10.04
CA GLU A 404 -7.12 21.27 -8.78
C GLU A 404 -6.30 21.87 -7.64
N ILE A 405 -4.97 21.76 -7.71
CA ILE A 405 -4.05 22.46 -6.80
C ILE A 405 -4.32 23.97 -6.79
N ASN A 406 -4.69 24.54 -7.95
CA ASN A 406 -4.99 25.96 -8.10
C ASN A 406 -6.39 26.35 -7.64
N TYR A 407 -7.19 25.41 -7.11
CA TYR A 407 -8.52 25.73 -6.60
C TYR A 407 -8.39 26.43 -5.25
N THR A 408 -9.39 27.26 -4.92
CA THR A 408 -9.46 27.88 -3.59
C THR A 408 -9.59 26.81 -2.51
N ALA A 409 -9.15 27.11 -1.27
CA ALA A 409 -9.28 26.19 -0.14
C ALA A 409 -10.71 25.66 0.00
N ASP A 410 -11.67 26.57 -0.06
CA ASP A 410 -13.12 26.34 -0.10
C ASP A 410 -13.57 25.34 -1.16
N GLU A 411 -13.05 25.47 -2.38
CA GLU A 411 -13.37 24.56 -3.47
C GLU A 411 -12.72 23.20 -3.31
N ARG A 412 -11.55 23.12 -2.66
CA ARG A 412 -10.87 21.86 -2.36
C ARG A 412 -11.59 21.08 -1.25
N GLU A 413 -12.14 21.77 -0.26
CA GLU A 413 -13.01 21.16 0.76
C GLU A 413 -14.25 20.50 0.14
N VAL A 414 -14.95 21.21 -0.75
CA VAL A 414 -16.09 20.62 -1.48
C VAL A 414 -15.63 19.48 -2.39
N LEU A 415 -14.50 19.63 -3.07
CA LEU A 415 -13.92 18.58 -3.92
C LEU A 415 -13.56 17.32 -3.11
N ALA A 416 -13.09 17.47 -1.87
CA ALA A 416 -12.83 16.34 -0.99
C ALA A 416 -14.09 15.50 -0.77
N VAL A 417 -15.23 16.14 -0.47
CA VAL A 417 -16.52 15.47 -0.33
C VAL A 417 -16.95 14.78 -1.63
N VAL A 418 -16.69 15.39 -2.79
CA VAL A 418 -16.98 14.78 -4.10
C VAL A 418 -16.13 13.53 -4.34
N TYR A 419 -14.85 13.57 -4.00
CA TYR A 419 -13.94 12.43 -4.19
C TYR A 419 -14.30 11.26 -3.28
N VAL A 420 -14.59 11.51 -2.00
CA VAL A 420 -14.93 10.43 -1.07
C VAL A 420 -16.28 9.80 -1.38
N THR A 421 -17.26 10.59 -1.79
CA THR A 421 -18.59 10.07 -2.17
C THR A 421 -18.54 9.26 -3.46
N ARG A 422 -17.67 9.63 -4.41
CA ARG A 422 -17.38 8.82 -5.59
C ARG A 422 -16.64 7.53 -5.24
N HIS A 423 -15.63 7.62 -4.40
CA HIS A 423 -14.79 6.47 -4.02
C HIS A 423 -15.59 5.44 -3.23
N TRP A 424 -16.32 5.87 -2.19
CA TRP A 424 -17.16 5.02 -1.34
C TRP A 424 -18.62 4.96 -1.79
N ARG A 425 -18.90 5.23 -3.07
CA ARG A 425 -20.26 5.14 -3.61
C ARG A 425 -20.95 3.82 -3.26
N HIS A 426 -20.21 2.71 -3.29
CA HIS A 426 -20.71 1.37 -2.96
C HIS A 426 -21.18 1.22 -1.51
N TYR A 427 -20.64 1.99 -0.56
CA TYR A 427 -21.14 2.02 0.81
C TYR A 427 -22.27 3.03 1.02
N LEU A 428 -22.21 4.16 0.33
CA LEU A 428 -23.02 5.34 0.63
C LEU A 428 -24.30 5.44 -0.20
N HIS A 429 -24.38 4.74 -1.33
CA HIS A 429 -25.52 4.83 -2.21
C HIS A 429 -26.76 4.16 -1.59
N GLY A 430 -27.88 4.88 -1.55
CA GLY A 430 -29.14 4.39 -1.00
C GLY A 430 -29.25 4.46 0.54
N ALA A 431 -28.15 4.73 1.26
CA ALA A 431 -28.15 4.86 2.72
C ALA A 431 -27.89 6.30 3.17
N PRO A 432 -28.60 6.83 4.20
CA PRO A 432 -28.30 8.13 4.75
C PRO A 432 -26.97 8.10 5.51
N PHE A 433 -26.13 9.12 5.29
CA PHE A 433 -24.85 9.26 6.01
C PHE A 433 -24.60 10.68 6.49
N THR A 434 -23.57 10.84 7.32
CA THR A 434 -23.16 12.12 7.87
C THR A 434 -21.78 12.50 7.35
N VAL A 435 -21.64 13.72 6.81
CA VAL A 435 -20.36 14.33 6.46
C VAL A 435 -19.95 15.26 7.59
N ARG A 436 -18.78 15.00 8.13
CA ARG A 436 -18.13 15.77 9.18
C ARG A 436 -17.00 16.57 8.55
N THR A 437 -17.07 17.88 8.71
CA THR A 437 -16.09 18.84 8.18
C THR A 437 -15.98 20.00 9.16
N ASP A 438 -14.80 20.57 9.27
CA ASP A 438 -14.56 21.81 10.00
C ASP A 438 -14.87 23.06 9.17
N ASN A 439 -15.13 22.89 7.87
CA ASN A 439 -15.44 23.99 6.99
C ASN A 439 -16.95 24.15 6.74
N SER A 440 -17.51 25.24 7.25
CA SER A 440 -18.91 25.65 7.04
C SER A 440 -19.30 25.82 5.56
N ILE A 441 -18.32 25.92 4.67
CA ILE A 441 -18.53 26.14 3.23
C ILE A 441 -19.11 24.93 2.54
N VAL A 442 -18.84 23.71 3.02
CA VAL A 442 -19.50 22.51 2.48
C VAL A 442 -21.01 22.62 2.68
N GLN A 443 -21.46 23.08 3.86
CA GLN A 443 -22.88 23.30 4.13
C GLN A 443 -23.46 24.45 3.28
N ALA A 444 -22.71 25.54 3.13
CA ALA A 444 -23.12 26.68 2.29
C ALA A 444 -23.19 26.32 0.80
N PHE A 445 -22.32 25.42 0.32
CA PHE A 445 -22.31 24.94 -1.05
C PHE A 445 -23.61 24.20 -1.40
N LEU A 446 -24.15 23.41 -0.47
CA LEU A 446 -25.37 22.64 -0.70
C LEU A 446 -26.62 23.52 -0.87
N THR A 447 -26.60 24.74 -0.35
CA THR A 447 -27.73 25.69 -0.42
C THR A 447 -27.51 26.80 -1.44
N LYS A 448 -26.40 26.76 -2.19
CA LYS A 448 -26.00 27.81 -3.13
C LYS A 448 -26.87 27.79 -4.39
N LEU A 449 -27.60 28.89 -4.63
CA LEU A 449 -28.53 29.05 -5.76
C LEU A 449 -27.86 29.13 -7.14
N LYS A 450 -26.63 29.68 -7.23
CA LYS A 450 -25.90 29.85 -8.49
C LYS A 450 -24.58 29.08 -8.45
N LEU A 451 -24.49 28.01 -9.23
CA LEU A 451 -23.29 27.18 -9.34
C LEU A 451 -22.53 27.52 -10.63
N SER A 452 -21.20 27.52 -10.58
CA SER A 452 -20.38 27.54 -11.79
C SER A 452 -20.53 26.22 -12.57
N PRO A 453 -20.18 26.14 -13.87
CA PRO A 453 -20.26 24.89 -14.63
C PRO A 453 -19.48 23.72 -13.99
N ARG A 454 -18.40 24.00 -13.27
CA ARG A 454 -17.64 23.01 -12.50
C ARG A 454 -18.41 22.56 -11.25
N GLN A 455 -18.91 23.51 -10.48
CA GLN A 455 -19.69 23.25 -9.27
C GLN A 455 -21.00 22.51 -9.58
N ALA A 456 -21.62 22.79 -10.73
CA ALA A 456 -22.80 22.05 -11.20
C ALA A 456 -22.50 20.56 -11.47
N ARG A 457 -21.29 20.22 -11.94
CA ARG A 457 -20.87 18.82 -12.09
C ARG A 457 -20.74 18.13 -10.73
N TRP A 458 -20.11 18.80 -9.76
CA TRP A 458 -19.99 18.31 -8.39
C TRP A 458 -21.35 18.12 -7.73
N TRP A 459 -22.25 19.09 -7.87
CA TRP A 459 -23.61 19.00 -7.36
C TRP A 459 -24.36 17.82 -7.97
N ARG A 460 -24.21 17.57 -9.28
CA ARG A 460 -24.80 16.38 -9.92
C ARG A 460 -24.33 15.09 -9.25
N ASP A 461 -23.02 14.95 -8.98
CA ASP A 461 -22.50 13.74 -8.31
C ASP A 461 -23.04 13.62 -6.88
N LEU A 462 -23.06 14.72 -6.13
CA LEU A 462 -23.52 14.75 -4.73
C LEU A 462 -25.03 14.55 -4.59
N SER A 463 -25.82 14.98 -5.58
CA SER A 463 -27.28 14.89 -5.57
C SER A 463 -27.80 13.46 -5.62
N GLU A 464 -26.96 12.49 -5.96
CA GLU A 464 -27.29 11.07 -5.94
C GLU A 464 -27.32 10.47 -4.51
N PHE A 465 -26.86 11.25 -3.53
CA PHE A 465 -26.67 10.82 -2.16
C PHE A 465 -27.54 11.59 -1.18
N SER A 466 -27.98 10.91 -0.11
CA SER A 466 -28.70 11.52 1.00
C SER A 466 -27.75 11.69 2.19
N PHE A 467 -27.29 12.91 2.46
CA PHE A 467 -26.40 13.15 3.59
C PHE A 467 -26.68 14.46 4.32
N THR A 468 -26.23 14.50 5.57
CA THR A 468 -26.26 15.72 6.40
C THR A 468 -24.84 16.15 6.75
N THR A 469 -24.63 17.45 6.91
CA THR A 469 -23.33 17.99 7.33
C THR A 469 -23.33 18.29 8.82
N GLN A 470 -22.31 17.83 9.54
CA GLN A 470 -22.08 18.16 10.94
C GLN A 470 -20.78 18.96 11.07
N PRO A 471 -20.83 20.21 11.58
CA PRO A 471 -19.63 20.99 11.81
C PRO A 471 -18.81 20.38 12.94
N ILE A 472 -17.49 20.30 12.72
CA ILE A 472 -16.51 19.87 13.72
C ILE A 472 -15.61 21.05 14.05
N LYS A 473 -15.21 21.21 15.33
CA LYS A 473 -14.16 22.17 15.67
C LYS A 473 -12.85 21.67 15.07
N GLY A 474 -12.10 22.49 14.32
CA GLY A 474 -10.83 22.06 13.69
C GLY A 474 -9.87 21.34 14.66
N GLU A 475 -9.83 21.75 15.93
CA GLU A 475 -9.06 21.09 17.00
C GLU A 475 -9.42 19.62 17.28
N THR A 476 -10.64 19.22 16.93
CA THR A 476 -11.19 17.85 17.02
C THR A 476 -11.19 17.12 15.67
N ASN A 477 -10.92 17.83 14.56
CA ASN A 477 -10.75 17.25 13.21
C ASN A 477 -9.31 16.75 12.96
N ARG A 478 -8.53 16.48 14.01
CA ARG A 478 -7.09 16.14 13.90
C ARG A 478 -6.80 14.95 13.00
N VAL A 479 -7.75 14.01 12.90
CA VAL A 479 -7.62 12.84 12.04
C VAL A 479 -7.57 13.26 10.58
N ALA A 480 -8.51 14.07 10.14
CA ALA A 480 -8.54 14.53 8.76
C ALA A 480 -7.50 15.62 8.52
N ASP A 481 -7.31 16.56 9.46
CA ASP A 481 -6.27 17.61 9.45
C ASP A 481 -4.85 17.05 9.23
N ALA A 482 -4.54 15.92 9.87
CA ALA A 482 -3.27 15.21 9.69
C ALA A 482 -3.12 14.57 8.30
N LEU A 483 -4.23 14.28 7.59
CA LEU A 483 -4.19 13.69 6.25
C LEU A 483 -3.78 14.70 5.19
N SER A 484 -4.10 15.98 5.41
CA SER A 484 -3.95 17.00 4.38
C SER A 484 -2.70 17.86 4.58
N ARG A 485 -2.37 18.31 5.80
CA ARG A 485 -1.28 19.27 6.03
C ARG A 485 0.12 18.68 5.80
N PRO A 486 1.12 19.43 5.31
CA PRO A 486 2.51 18.96 5.21
C PRO A 486 3.16 18.75 6.60
N PRO A 487 4.23 17.92 6.73
CA PRO A 487 4.93 17.70 8.00
C PRO A 487 5.48 18.96 8.66
N ASP A 488 5.69 20.00 7.87
CA ASP A 488 6.38 21.22 8.30
C ASP A 488 5.44 22.36 8.73
N HIS A 489 4.11 22.16 8.76
CA HIS A 489 3.18 23.28 8.98
C HIS A 489 3.05 23.75 10.44
N ASN A 490 3.88 23.22 11.35
CA ASN A 490 4.00 23.73 12.73
C ASN A 490 5.14 24.75 12.90
N GLN A 491 5.68 25.31 11.81
CA GLN A 491 6.61 26.44 11.89
C GLN A 491 6.09 27.61 11.04
N GLU A 492 5.90 28.75 11.69
CA GLU A 492 5.60 30.04 11.06
C GLU A 492 6.63 30.40 9.97
N PRO A 493 6.25 31.22 8.96
CA PRO A 493 7.11 31.48 7.81
C PRO A 493 8.33 32.30 8.21
N ILE A 494 9.48 31.64 8.36
CA ILE A 494 10.77 32.30 8.48
C ILE A 494 11.09 32.92 7.12
N HIS A 495 11.06 34.25 7.05
CA HIS A 495 11.64 35.02 5.96
C HIS A 495 13.07 34.54 5.70
N LEU A 496 13.32 33.97 4.52
CA LEU A 496 14.64 33.59 4.00
C LEU A 496 15.49 34.86 3.78
N ALA A 497 16.12 35.36 4.85
CA ALA A 497 17.35 36.13 4.74
C ALA A 497 18.50 35.12 4.68
N ALA A 498 19.31 35.20 3.63
CA ALA A 498 20.48 34.35 3.44
C ALA A 498 21.43 34.44 4.65
N ILE A 499 21.72 33.31 5.30
CA ILE A 499 22.74 33.22 6.35
C ILE A 499 23.80 32.20 5.89
N SER A 500 24.83 32.72 5.24
CA SER A 500 26.17 32.16 5.37
C SER A 500 26.66 32.54 6.77
N ILE A 501 26.92 31.58 7.65
CA ILE A 501 27.90 31.68 8.75
C ILE A 501 28.27 30.24 9.17
N THR A 502 29.51 29.85 8.85
CA THR A 502 30.17 28.69 9.44
C THR A 502 30.95 29.21 10.66
N SER A 503 30.55 28.89 11.88
CA SER A 503 31.34 29.21 13.07
C SER A 503 32.53 28.25 13.16
N VAL A 504 33.69 28.66 12.65
CA VAL A 504 34.96 27.97 12.86
C VAL A 504 35.54 28.43 14.19
N ASP A 505 35.98 27.48 15.02
CA ASP A 505 36.61 27.76 16.31
C ASP A 505 37.87 28.63 16.11
N GLN A 506 37.91 29.77 16.79
CA GLN A 506 38.98 30.77 16.65
C GLN A 506 40.37 30.18 17.00
N SER A 507 40.41 29.19 17.89
CA SER A 507 41.66 28.49 18.26
C SER A 507 42.25 27.70 17.09
N VAL A 508 41.40 27.17 16.20
CA VAL A 508 41.82 26.45 14.99
C VAL A 508 42.35 27.44 13.96
N ILE A 509 41.70 28.60 13.80
CA ILE A 509 42.17 29.66 12.89
C ILE A 509 43.54 30.19 13.34
N ASP A 510 43.75 30.39 14.63
CA ASP A 510 45.02 30.92 15.15
C ASP A 510 46.15 29.87 15.06
N ALA A 511 45.84 28.58 15.21
CA ALA A 511 46.79 27.50 14.94
C ALA A 511 47.22 27.47 13.45
N TYR A 512 46.27 27.62 12.52
CA TYR A 512 46.56 27.71 11.08
C TYR A 512 47.39 28.98 10.75
N ARG A 513 47.05 30.14 11.32
CA ARG A 513 47.82 31.40 11.15
C ARG A 513 49.27 31.27 11.60
N THR A 514 49.52 30.54 12.69
CA THR A 514 50.87 30.35 13.20
C THR A 514 51.70 29.46 12.27
N GLN A 515 51.10 28.42 11.68
CA GLN A 515 51.75 27.53 10.72
C GLN A 515 52.06 28.21 9.36
N TYR A 516 51.26 29.17 8.90
CA TYR A 516 51.53 29.90 7.65
C TYR A 516 52.89 30.62 7.64
N ARG A 517 53.40 31.07 8.80
CA ARG A 517 54.72 31.74 8.90
C ARG A 517 55.91 30.81 8.57
N HIS A 518 55.68 29.50 8.62
CA HIS A 518 56.69 28.47 8.32
C HIS A 518 56.52 27.87 6.92
N CYS A 519 55.47 28.25 6.17
CA CYS A 519 55.25 27.80 4.80
C CYS A 519 56.06 28.66 3.80
N PRO A 520 56.98 28.06 3.03
CA PRO A 520 57.77 28.80 2.03
C PRO A 520 56.90 29.44 0.96
N ASP A 521 55.88 28.72 0.49
CA ASP A 521 54.99 29.15 -0.58
C ASP A 521 54.13 30.35 -0.17
N TYR A 522 53.65 30.36 1.08
CA TYR A 522 52.94 31.51 1.64
C TYR A 522 53.81 32.76 1.66
N ARG A 523 55.09 32.66 2.08
CA ARG A 523 55.99 33.84 2.09
C ARG A 523 56.23 34.38 0.69
N VAL A 524 56.37 33.51 -0.30
CA VAL A 524 56.59 33.93 -1.71
C VAL A 524 55.34 34.62 -2.25
N ILE A 525 54.15 34.04 -2.05
CA ILE A 525 52.88 34.60 -2.53
C ILE A 525 52.56 35.91 -1.80
N HIS A 526 52.71 35.94 -0.48
CA HIS A 526 52.44 37.13 0.34
C HIS A 526 53.40 38.29 0.04
N SER A 527 54.71 38.03 -0.12
CA SER A 527 55.68 39.08 -0.50
C SER A 527 55.44 39.59 -1.92
N THR A 528 55.03 38.72 -2.84
CA THR A 528 54.67 39.09 -4.21
C THR A 528 53.44 40.01 -4.22
N LEU A 529 52.39 39.66 -3.47
CA LEU A 529 51.18 40.49 -3.35
C LEU A 529 51.44 41.81 -2.59
N GLN A 530 52.29 41.83 -1.56
CA GLN A 530 52.70 43.08 -0.89
C GLN A 530 53.54 44.00 -1.78
N SER A 531 54.30 43.44 -2.73
CA SER A 531 55.03 44.23 -3.73
C SER A 531 54.13 44.83 -4.83
N GLY A 532 52.81 44.64 -4.74
CA GLY A 532 51.83 45.15 -5.68
C GLY A 532 51.64 44.30 -6.94
N LYS A 533 52.23 43.09 -6.99
CA LYS A 533 52.10 42.16 -8.12
C LYS A 533 50.98 41.15 -7.86
N THR A 534 50.16 40.87 -8.87
CA THR A 534 49.03 39.93 -8.76
C THR A 534 49.48 38.48 -8.86
N VAL A 535 48.94 37.61 -8.01
CA VAL A 535 49.09 36.16 -8.10
C VAL A 535 47.73 35.56 -8.47
N PRO A 536 47.63 34.66 -9.47
CA PRO A 536 46.34 34.13 -9.92
C PRO A 536 45.62 33.39 -8.78
N SER A 537 44.35 33.73 -8.56
CA SER A 537 43.51 33.15 -7.50
C SER A 537 43.97 33.46 -6.08
N TYR A 538 44.76 34.52 -5.85
CA TYR A 538 45.10 34.95 -4.50
C TYR A 538 45.07 36.47 -4.39
N SER A 539 44.54 36.97 -3.29
CA SER A 539 44.47 38.40 -2.96
C SER A 539 44.77 38.65 -1.48
N LEU A 540 45.14 39.88 -1.12
CA LEU A 540 45.37 40.25 0.28
C LEU A 540 44.12 40.92 0.85
N GLY A 541 43.48 40.30 1.84
CA GLY A 541 42.38 40.89 2.61
C GLY A 541 42.85 41.44 3.96
N GLU A 542 41.97 42.15 4.69
CA GLU A 542 42.28 42.79 5.97
C GLU A 542 42.82 41.82 7.05
N ASN A 543 42.48 40.53 6.95
CA ASN A 543 42.85 39.49 7.91
C ASN A 543 43.86 38.45 7.36
N GLY A 544 44.45 38.69 6.17
CA GLY A 544 45.48 37.83 5.59
C GLY A 544 45.27 37.49 4.10
N LEU A 545 46.00 36.48 3.62
CA LEU A 545 45.90 35.97 2.25
C LEU A 545 44.56 35.25 2.03
N VAL A 546 43.85 35.61 0.96
CA VAL A 546 42.57 35.02 0.55
C VAL A 546 42.79 34.34 -0.82
N TYR A 547 42.30 33.12 -0.98
CA TYR A 547 42.26 32.41 -2.26
C TYR A 547 41.00 32.80 -3.05
#